data_AF-A0A8B6BJH8-F1
#
_entry.id   AF-A0A8B6BJH8-F1
#
_cell.length_a   1.000
_cell.length_b   1.000
_cell.length_c   1.000
_cell.angle_alpha   90.00
_cell.angle_beta   90.00
_cell.angle_gamma   90.00
#
_symmetry.space_group_name_H-M   'P 1'
#
loop_
_entity.id
_entity.type
_entity.pdbx_description
1 polymer ?
#
loop_
_entity_poly.entity_id
_entity_poly.type
_entity_poly.pdbx_seq_one_letter_code
_entity_poly.pdbx_strand_id
1 'polypeptide(L)' 'MASLSEEEENYVRLALLLKGVTPRAVRTYFDREFPPTSLPSTLSTSHNTLLDLKVKRIINQAQWNLLIPRN' A
#
# COMPACT_ATOMS: atom_id res chain seq x y z
N MET A 1 35.17 -15.27 1.22
CA MET A 1 33.78 -14.81 1.05
C MET A 1 33.28 -15.43 -0.24
N ALA A 2 32.19 -16.20 -0.22
CA ALA A 2 31.65 -16.79 -1.44
C ALA A 2 31.08 -15.67 -2.33
N SER A 3 31.45 -15.64 -3.60
CA SER A 3 30.84 -14.76 -4.59
C SER A 3 29.42 -15.25 -4.87
N LEU A 4 28.45 -14.32 -4.88
CA LEU A 4 27.10 -14.61 -5.36
C LEU A 4 27.17 -15.11 -6.80
N SER A 5 26.28 -16.04 -7.16
CA SER A 5 26.04 -16.38 -8.56
C SER A 5 25.48 -15.17 -9.31
N GLU A 6 25.65 -15.14 -10.64
CA GLU A 6 25.10 -14.06 -11.48
C GLU A 6 23.59 -13.88 -11.28
N GLU A 7 22.86 -14.97 -11.05
CA GLU A 7 21.41 -14.95 -10.80
C GLU A 7 21.08 -14.21 -9.50
N GLU A 8 21.79 -14.50 -8.41
CA GLU A 8 21.56 -13.84 -7.13
C GLU A 8 21.94 -12.36 -7.18
N GLU A 9 23.01 -12.01 -7.90
CA GLU A 9 23.39 -10.60 -8.09
C GLU A 9 22.34 -9.83 -8.90
N ASN A 10 21.82 -10.43 -9.97
CA ASN A 10 20.74 -9.85 -10.76
C ASN A 10 19.44 -9.72 -9.96
N TYR A 11 19.13 -10.70 -9.11
CA TYR A 11 17.99 -10.61 -8.20
C TYR A 11 18.14 -9.43 -7.23
N VAL A 12 19.32 -9.25 -6.61
CA VAL A 12 19.58 -8.13 -5.70
C VAL A 12 19.43 -6.79 -6.43
N ARG A 13 19.97 -6.67 -7.66
CA ARG A 13 19.82 -5.47 -8.50
C ARG A 13 18.36 -5.16 -8.79
N LEU A 14 17.57 -6.18 -9.15
CA LEU A 14 16.13 -6.03 -9.39
C LEU A 14 15.40 -5.59 -8.12
N ALA A 15 15.68 -6.22 -6.98
CA ALA A 15 15.07 -5.87 -5.69
C ALA A 15 15.36 -4.41 -5.29
N LEU A 16 16.60 -3.94 -5.51
CA LEU A 16 16.99 -2.55 -5.26
C LEU A 16 16.28 -1.58 -6.20
N LEU A 17 16.15 -1.92 -7.48
CA LEU A 17 15.43 -1.11 -8.46
C LEU A 17 13.94 -1.00 -8.07
N LEU A 18 13.30 -2.12 -7.78
CA LEU A 18 11.91 -2.17 -7.32
C LEU A 18 11.72 -1.34 -6.05
N LYS A 19 12.61 -1.46 -5.06
CA LYS A 19 12.55 -0.66 -3.83
C LYS A 19 12.53 0.85 -4.10
N GLY A 20 13.24 1.33 -5.13
CA GLY A 20 13.28 2.74 -5.52
C GLY A 20 12.03 3.21 -6.28
N VAL A 21 11.51 2.38 -7.20
CA VAL A 21 10.41 2.79 -8.10
C VAL A 21 9.02 2.46 -7.56
N THR A 22 8.88 1.38 -6.78
CA THR A 22 7.59 0.88 -6.30
C THR A 22 6.80 1.93 -5.53
N PRO A 23 7.38 2.71 -4.58
CA PRO A 23 6.60 3.72 -3.85
C PRO A 23 5.94 4.75 -4.78
N ARG A 24 6.63 5.16 -5.85
CA ARG A 24 6.08 6.10 -6.84
C ARG A 24 5.03 5.43 -7.72
N ALA A 25 5.32 4.25 -8.25
CA ALA A 25 4.40 3.52 -9.11
C ALA A 25 3.08 3.20 -8.39
N VAL A 26 3.18 2.73 -7.15
CA VAL A 26 2.03 2.46 -6.28
C VAL A 26 1.24 3.75 -6.04
N ARG A 27 1.92 4.85 -5.70
CA ARG A 27 1.24 6.14 -5.50
C ARG A 27 0.53 6.64 -6.77
N THR A 28 1.18 6.58 -7.93
CA THR A 28 0.56 6.97 -9.21
C THR A 28 -0.69 6.14 -9.51
N TYR A 29 -0.64 4.83 -9.24
CA TYR A 29 -1.81 3.97 -9.40
C TYR A 29 -2.93 4.34 -8.43
N PHE A 30 -2.62 4.52 -7.14
CA PHE A 30 -3.61 4.92 -6.14
C PHE A 30 -4.21 6.30 -6.43
N ASP A 31 -3.41 7.29 -6.83
CA ASP A 31 -3.90 8.62 -7.15
C ASP A 31 -4.82 8.61 -8.39
N ARG A 32 -4.62 7.66 -9.31
CA ARG A 32 -5.47 7.47 -10.50
C ARG A 32 -6.79 6.78 -10.16
N GLU A 33 -6.74 5.66 -9.43
CA GLU A 33 -7.92 4.82 -9.14
C GLU A 33 -8.73 5.33 -7.94
N PHE A 34 -8.05 5.97 -6.99
CA PHE A 34 -8.63 6.56 -5.79
C PHE A 34 -8.22 8.03 -5.64
N PRO A 35 -8.64 8.92 -6.58
CA PRO A 35 -8.31 10.33 -6.51
C PRO A 35 -8.70 10.94 -5.16
N PRO A 36 -7.91 11.88 -4.60
CA PRO A 36 -8.23 12.54 -3.34
C PRO A 36 -9.63 13.15 -3.30
N THR A 37 -10.13 13.62 -4.44
CA THR A 37 -11.46 14.23 -4.57
C THR A 37 -12.60 13.23 -4.38
N SER A 38 -12.45 12.00 -4.86
CA SER A 38 -13.46 10.94 -4.74
C SER A 38 -13.18 9.98 -3.58
N LEU A 39 -12.00 10.09 -2.94
CA LEU A 39 -11.60 9.27 -1.81
C LEU A 39 -12.65 9.29 -0.67
N PRO A 40 -13.23 10.43 -0.24
CA PRO A 40 -14.23 10.43 0.83
C PRO A 40 -15.49 9.65 0.47
N SER A 41 -15.97 9.76 -0.77
CA SER A 41 -17.13 9.00 -1.25
C SER A 41 -16.81 7.50 -1.31
N THR A 42 -15.66 7.11 -1.84
CA THR A 42 -15.26 5.71 -1.95
C THR A 42 -15.10 5.07 -0.57
N LEU A 43 -14.49 5.79 0.39
CA LEU A 43 -14.36 5.34 1.78
C LEU A 43 -15.73 5.18 2.44
N SER A 44 -16.66 6.11 2.19
CA SER A 44 -18.02 6.05 2.73
C SER A 44 -18.80 4.85 2.18
N THR A 45 -18.72 4.59 0.87
CA THR A 45 -19.36 3.42 0.23
C THR A 45 -18.76 2.11 0.76
N SER A 46 -17.46 2.08 1.00
CA SER A 46 -16.73 0.89 1.47
C SER A 46 -16.74 0.74 2.99
N HIS A 47 -17.40 1.63 3.73
CA HIS A 47 -17.25 1.75 5.18
C HIS A 47 -17.56 0.45 5.93
N ASN A 48 -18.64 -0.24 5.57
CA ASN A 48 -19.04 -1.49 6.21
C ASN A 48 -18.00 -2.60 5.98
N THR A 49 -17.41 -2.67 4.79
CA THR A 49 -16.32 -3.60 4.47
C THR A 49 -15.07 -3.27 5.29
N LEU A 50 -14.70 -1.98 5.38
CA LEU A 50 -13.57 -1.55 6.20
C LEU A 50 -13.80 -1.89 7.68
N LEU A 51 -15.01 -1.69 8.18
CA LEU A 51 -15.37 -2.02 9.56
C LEU A 51 -15.26 -3.53 9.83
N ASP A 52 -15.73 -4.37 8.92
CA ASP A 52 -15.59 -5.83 9.01
C ASP A 52 -14.10 -6.25 9.04
N LEU A 53 -13.27 -5.64 8.19
CA LEU A 53 -11.82 -5.88 8.18
C LEU A 53 -11.14 -5.44 9.49
N LYS A 54 -11.64 -4.36 10.13
CA LYS A 54 -11.18 -3.93 11.46
C LYS A 54 -11.58 -4.92 12.54
N VAL A 55 -12.83 -5.40 12.53
CA VAL A 55 -13.31 -6.42 13.48
C VAL A 55 -12.49 -7.70 13.37
N LYS A 56 -12.16 -8.10 12.13
CA LYS A 56 -11.26 -9.22 11.82
C LYS A 56 -9.79 -8.96 12.14
N ARG A 57 -9.43 -7.76 12.63
CA ARG A 57 -8.06 -7.32 12.96
C ARG A 57 -7.10 -7.34 11.78
N ILE A 58 -7.62 -7.33 10.56
CA ILE A 58 -6.81 -7.16 9.33
C ILE A 58 -6.36 -5.71 9.24
N ILE A 59 -7.26 -4.77 9.57
CA ILE A 59 -6.93 -3.36 9.76
C ILE A 59 -6.77 -3.12 11.26
N ASN A 60 -5.58 -2.72 11.69
CA ASN A 60 -5.33 -2.36 13.08
C ASN A 60 -5.82 -0.93 13.40
N GLN A 61 -5.87 -0.58 14.68
CA GLN A 61 -6.40 0.71 15.11
C GLN A 61 -5.60 1.92 14.59
N ALA A 62 -4.28 1.80 14.44
CA ALA A 62 -3.46 2.88 13.89
C ALA A 62 -3.76 3.11 12.39
N GLN A 63 -3.87 2.03 11.62
CA GLN A 63 -4.27 2.08 10.21
C GLN A 63 -5.69 2.62 10.05
N TRP A 64 -6.62 2.23 10.93
CA TRP A 64 -7.98 2.76 10.93
C TRP A 64 -8.01 4.28 11.13
N ASN A 65 -7.22 4.79 12.08
CA ASN A 65 -7.16 6.23 12.34
C ASN A 65 -6.56 7.03 11.18
N LEU A 66 -5.71 6.41 10.35
CA LEU A 66 -5.19 7.01 9.11
C LEU A 66 -6.23 7.00 7.99
N LEU A 67 -7.04 5.94 7.89
CA LEU A 67 -8.08 5.78 6.86
C LEU A 67 -9.30 6.65 7.13
N ILE A 68 -9.72 6.73 8.40
CA ILE A 68 -10.89 7.49 8.85
C ILE A 68 -10.44 8.38 10.01
N PRO A 69 -9.86 9.56 9.71
CA PRO A 69 -9.52 10.50 10.76
C PRO A 69 -10.80 10.89 11.50
N ARG A 70 -10.77 10.82 12.83
CA ARG A 70 -11.83 11.40 13.65
C ARG A 70 -11.79 12.91 13.41
N ASN A 71 -12.91 13.47 12.94
CA ASN A 71 -13.17 14.91 13.06
C ASN A 71 -12.99 15.37 14.51
#